data_AF-A0ABD2JCZ7-F1
#
_entry.id   AF-A0ABD2JCZ7-F1
#
_cell.length_a   1.000
_cell.length_b   1.000
_cell.length_c   1.000
_cell.angle_alpha   90.00
_cell.angle_beta   90.00
_cell.angle_gamma   90.00
#
_symmetry.space_group_name_H-M   'P 1'
#
loop_
_entity.id
_entity.type
_entity.pdbx_description
1 polymer ?
#
loop_
_entity_poly.entity_id
_entity_poly.type
_entity_poly.pdbx_seq_one_letter_code
_entity_poly.pdbx_strand_id
1 'polypeptide(L)'
;MKRSAYPCTFSIALCWHSALLGINKTNLQLLGVTCIFIAAKFEEMVMPNVADFVYVAANMFTKEHIMRMEPQVLSGLKFNLSVPYSMQFLRRYRFYASPSKSVWAFAKFISEIALVCYALAHFPPSVVAAVSLNLAAFAYGCPLQSPELFVNVFRMPEAAVERISRSFVDHVIQFLDPIAKLGALREKYRRHFVITNEQLALLRDFGDHLRKQNYGLLDVPP
;
A
#
# COMPACT_ATOMS: atom_id res chain seq x y z
N MET A 1 -21.03 -6.66 -2.11
CA MET A 1 -19.63 -6.32 -2.49
C MET A 1 -18.66 -7.30 -1.81
N LYS A 2 -18.33 -8.46 -2.43
CA LYS A 2 -17.47 -9.53 -1.84
C LYS A 2 -16.01 -9.50 -2.29
N ARG A 3 -15.60 -8.50 -3.07
CA ARG A 3 -14.19 -8.25 -3.41
C ARG A 3 -13.75 -6.99 -2.67
N SER A 4 -12.74 -7.15 -1.81
CA SER A 4 -12.01 -6.06 -1.17
C SER A 4 -11.77 -4.94 -2.18
N ALA A 5 -12.17 -3.70 -1.86
CA ALA A 5 -11.84 -2.52 -2.64
C ALA A 5 -10.35 -2.56 -3.09
N TYR A 6 -10.11 -2.27 -4.37
CA TYR A 6 -8.88 -2.62 -5.05
C TYR A 6 -7.74 -1.64 -4.70
N PRO A 7 -6.50 -2.10 -4.51
CA PRO A 7 -5.37 -1.23 -4.16
C PRO A 7 -5.09 -0.08 -5.16
N CYS A 8 -5.55 -0.21 -6.41
CA CYS A 8 -5.50 0.83 -7.44
C CYS A 8 -6.21 2.13 -7.03
N THR A 9 -7.28 2.03 -6.22
CA THR A 9 -8.01 3.20 -5.73
C THR A 9 -7.18 4.17 -4.91
N PHE A 10 -6.21 3.66 -4.16
CA PHE A 10 -5.34 4.49 -3.32
C PHE A 10 -4.18 5.10 -4.10
N SER A 11 -3.66 4.43 -5.13
CA SER A 11 -2.57 4.97 -5.98
C SER A 11 -3.05 6.11 -6.88
N ILE A 12 -4.27 6.02 -7.42
CA ILE A 12 -4.89 7.10 -8.19
C ILE A 12 -5.18 8.33 -7.30
N ALA A 13 -5.64 8.10 -6.06
CA ALA A 13 -5.84 9.17 -5.07
C ALA A 13 -4.52 9.83 -4.61
N LEU A 14 -3.44 9.06 -4.52
CA LEU A 14 -2.10 9.55 -4.14
C LEU A 14 -1.44 10.39 -5.25
N CYS A 15 -1.65 10.06 -6.53
CA CYS A 15 -1.19 10.93 -7.63
C CYS A 15 -1.87 12.31 -7.60
N TRP A 16 -3.11 12.41 -7.09
CA TRP A 16 -3.75 13.71 -6.83
C TRP A 16 -3.22 14.48 -5.64
N HIS A 17 -2.51 13.82 -4.73
CA HIS A 17 -2.04 14.45 -3.51
C HIS A 17 -1.03 15.57 -3.80
N SER A 18 -0.36 15.51 -4.95
CA SER A 18 0.47 16.61 -5.45
C SER A 18 -0.32 17.89 -5.80
N ALA A 19 -1.64 17.82 -5.96
CA ALA A 19 -2.53 18.94 -6.25
C ALA A 19 -3.42 19.37 -5.06
N LEU A 20 -3.17 18.83 -3.85
CA LEU A 20 -4.07 18.91 -2.68
C LEU A 20 -3.79 20.06 -1.69
N LEU A 21 -3.07 21.11 -2.09
CA LEU A 21 -2.95 22.32 -1.27
C LEU A 21 -4.30 23.07 -1.25
N GLY A 22 -5.17 22.76 -0.27
CA GLY A 22 -6.33 23.60 0.08
C GLY A 22 -7.73 22.99 -0.06
N ILE A 23 -7.92 21.68 -0.07
CA ILE A 23 -9.26 21.06 -0.23
C ILE A 23 -9.96 20.85 1.13
N ASN A 24 -11.22 21.30 1.24
CA ASN A 24 -12.07 21.07 2.42
C ASN A 24 -12.37 19.57 2.64
N LYS A 25 -12.57 19.15 3.90
CA LYS A 25 -12.81 17.74 4.28
C LYS A 25 -13.96 17.08 3.49
N THR A 26 -15.05 17.79 3.26
CA THR A 26 -16.21 17.30 2.49
C THR A 26 -15.84 17.04 1.03
N ASN A 27 -15.05 17.94 0.43
CA ASN A 27 -14.57 17.78 -0.94
C ASN A 27 -13.55 16.64 -1.05
N LEU A 28 -12.75 16.39 -0.01
CA LEU A 28 -11.82 15.26 0.03
C LEU A 28 -12.57 13.91 0.01
N GLN A 29 -13.69 13.79 0.72
CA GLN A 29 -14.50 12.57 0.69
C GLN A 29 -15.17 12.38 -0.68
N LEU A 30 -15.70 13.44 -1.29
CA LEU A 30 -16.27 13.38 -2.64
C LEU A 30 -15.21 12.96 -3.68
N LEU A 31 -14.01 13.54 -3.59
CA LEU A 31 -12.87 13.16 -4.42
C LEU A 31 -12.54 11.68 -4.23
N GLY A 32 -12.43 11.21 -2.99
CA GLY A 32 -12.17 9.81 -2.67
C GLY A 32 -13.18 8.86 -3.29
N VAL A 33 -14.48 9.12 -3.12
CA VAL A 33 -15.56 8.31 -3.70
C VAL A 33 -15.51 8.33 -5.24
N THR A 34 -15.23 9.49 -5.83
CA THR A 34 -15.13 9.63 -7.30
C THR A 34 -13.91 8.89 -7.86
N CYS A 35 -12.78 8.90 -7.16
CA CYS A 35 -11.61 8.09 -7.52
C CYS A 35 -11.93 6.59 -7.47
N ILE A 36 -12.70 6.14 -6.47
CA ILE A 36 -13.19 4.75 -6.39
C ILE A 36 -14.12 4.42 -7.55
N PHE A 37 -15.00 5.34 -7.91
CA PHE A 37 -15.88 5.17 -9.06
C PHE A 37 -15.10 5.04 -10.39
N ILE A 38 -14.10 5.88 -10.64
CA ILE A 38 -13.28 5.82 -11.86
C ILE A 38 -12.45 4.54 -11.90
N ALA A 39 -11.80 4.18 -10.79
CA ALA A 39 -10.99 2.96 -10.72
C ALA A 39 -11.84 1.70 -10.96
N ALA A 40 -13.07 1.66 -10.43
CA ALA A 40 -13.99 0.56 -10.68
C ALA A 40 -14.34 0.45 -12.17
N LYS A 41 -14.53 1.58 -12.89
CA LYS A 41 -14.76 1.56 -14.34
C LYS A 41 -13.56 1.04 -15.12
N PHE A 42 -12.36 1.26 -14.61
CA PHE A 42 -11.13 0.90 -15.28
C PHE A 42 -10.72 -0.56 -15.05
N GLU A 43 -10.90 -1.09 -13.83
CA GLU A 43 -10.41 -2.43 -13.47
C GLU A 43 -11.49 -3.51 -13.32
N GLU A 44 -12.76 -3.17 -13.06
CA GLU A 44 -13.79 -4.20 -12.82
C GLU A 44 -14.34 -4.77 -14.12
N MET A 45 -14.41 -6.11 -14.18
CA MET A 45 -15.22 -6.78 -15.20
C MET A 45 -16.72 -6.48 -15.05
N VAL A 46 -17.19 -6.27 -13.81
CA VAL A 46 -18.59 -5.95 -13.50
C VAL A 46 -18.64 -4.68 -12.67
N MET A 47 -19.00 -3.59 -13.33
CA MET A 47 -19.08 -2.27 -12.73
C MET A 47 -20.27 -2.17 -11.75
N PRO A 48 -20.06 -1.74 -10.48
CA PRO A 48 -21.16 -1.41 -9.58
C PRO A 48 -21.95 -0.19 -10.06
N ASN A 49 -23.20 -0.05 -9.64
CA ASN A 49 -24.00 1.11 -10.02
C ASN A 49 -23.51 2.36 -9.27
N VAL A 50 -23.66 3.55 -9.85
CA VAL A 50 -23.32 4.82 -9.18
C VAL A 50 -24.05 4.96 -7.83
N ALA A 51 -25.27 4.42 -7.73
CA ALA A 51 -26.04 4.37 -6.49
C ALA A 51 -25.32 3.62 -5.35
N ASP A 52 -24.52 2.60 -5.66
CA ASP A 52 -23.74 1.86 -4.66
C ASP A 52 -22.65 2.75 -4.06
N PHE A 53 -22.03 3.62 -4.86
CA PHE A 53 -21.02 4.57 -4.39
C PHE A 53 -21.62 5.69 -3.55
N VAL A 54 -22.82 6.16 -3.91
CA VAL A 54 -23.61 7.11 -3.10
C VAL A 54 -23.95 6.48 -1.74
N TYR A 55 -24.37 5.21 -1.74
CA TYR A 55 -24.66 4.46 -0.52
C TYR A 55 -23.43 4.28 0.37
N VAL A 56 -22.28 3.90 -0.20
CA VAL A 56 -21.00 3.76 0.53
C VAL A 56 -20.55 5.09 1.13
N ALA A 57 -20.87 6.22 0.47
CA ALA A 57 -20.64 7.56 0.99
C ALA A 57 -21.68 8.03 2.02
N ALA A 58 -22.49 7.11 2.57
CA ALA A 58 -23.57 7.39 3.53
C ALA A 58 -24.55 8.47 3.04
N ASN A 59 -24.83 8.51 1.73
CA ASN A 59 -25.68 9.52 1.08
C ASN A 59 -25.24 10.98 1.33
N MET A 60 -23.98 11.22 1.70
CA MET A 60 -23.43 12.57 1.83
C MET A 60 -23.33 13.29 0.48
N PHE A 61 -23.28 12.53 -0.62
CA PHE A 61 -23.17 13.03 -1.98
C PHE A 61 -24.24 12.41 -2.86
N THR A 62 -24.71 13.16 -3.85
CA THR A 62 -25.63 12.64 -4.88
C THR A 62 -24.86 12.13 -6.09
N LYS A 63 -25.55 11.39 -6.97
CA LYS A 63 -25.00 10.94 -8.26
C LYS A 63 -24.43 12.12 -9.06
N GLU A 64 -25.12 13.26 -9.08
CA GLU A 64 -24.73 14.45 -9.83
C GLU A 64 -23.39 15.01 -9.33
N HIS A 65 -23.12 14.94 -8.03
CA HIS A 65 -21.84 15.36 -7.46
C HIS A 65 -20.69 14.50 -7.98
N ILE A 66 -20.86 13.17 -7.99
CA ILE A 66 -19.85 12.23 -8.51
C ILE A 66 -19.64 12.46 -10.01
N MET A 67 -20.71 12.61 -10.78
CA MET A 67 -20.65 12.82 -12.24
C MET A 67 -20.00 14.17 -12.61
N ARG A 68 -20.15 15.20 -11.77
CA ARG A 68 -19.47 16.50 -11.98
C ARG A 68 -18.00 16.48 -11.59
N MET A 69 -17.64 15.73 -10.55
CA MET A 69 -16.26 15.59 -10.09
C MET A 69 -15.44 14.72 -11.07
N GLU A 70 -16.06 13.70 -11.66
CA GLU A 70 -15.37 12.74 -12.53
C GLU A 70 -14.51 13.37 -13.66
N PRO A 71 -15.02 14.28 -14.51
CA PRO A 71 -14.21 14.87 -15.58
C PRO A 71 -13.10 15.78 -15.05
N GLN A 72 -13.32 16.47 -13.91
CA GLN A 72 -12.30 17.28 -13.25
C GLN A 72 -11.15 16.41 -12.77
N VAL A 73 -11.53 15.23 -12.25
CA VAL A 73 -10.62 14.17 -11.89
C VAL A 73 -9.89 13.77 -13.19
N LEU A 74 -10.50 13.06 -14.14
CA LEU A 74 -9.81 12.57 -15.34
C LEU A 74 -8.89 13.60 -16.06
N SER A 75 -9.32 14.87 -16.13
CA SER A 75 -8.50 15.98 -16.63
C SER A 75 -7.21 16.23 -15.83
N GLY A 76 -7.28 16.25 -14.49
CA GLY A 76 -6.09 16.42 -13.64
C GLY A 76 -5.09 15.27 -13.75
N LEU A 77 -5.55 14.04 -14.04
CA LEU A 77 -4.66 12.91 -14.36
C LEU A 77 -4.17 12.92 -15.81
N LYS A 78 -4.62 13.86 -16.64
CA LYS A 78 -4.40 13.86 -18.10
C LYS A 78 -4.80 12.51 -18.72
N PHE A 79 -5.86 11.90 -18.19
CA PHE A 79 -6.36 10.57 -18.58
C PHE A 79 -5.32 9.43 -18.45
N ASN A 80 -4.22 9.64 -17.70
CA ASN A 80 -3.25 8.58 -17.41
C ASN A 80 -3.69 7.76 -16.19
N LEU A 81 -4.44 6.70 -16.45
CA LEU A 81 -4.93 5.76 -15.42
C LEU A 81 -4.02 4.53 -15.24
N SER A 82 -3.05 4.33 -16.13
CA SER A 82 -2.19 3.13 -16.19
C SER A 82 -0.99 3.23 -15.26
N VAL A 83 -1.22 3.52 -13.98
CA VAL A 83 -0.15 3.63 -12.97
C VAL A 83 0.08 2.25 -12.34
N PRO A 84 1.34 1.75 -12.31
CA PRO A 84 1.62 0.47 -11.67
C PRO A 84 1.40 0.57 -10.16
N TYR A 85 0.95 -0.52 -9.54
CA TYR A 85 0.72 -0.58 -8.09
C TYR A 85 1.50 -1.72 -7.43
N SER A 86 1.80 -1.57 -6.14
CA SER A 86 2.73 -2.43 -5.39
C SER A 86 2.34 -3.92 -5.43
N MET A 87 1.04 -4.22 -5.46
CA MET A 87 0.58 -5.61 -5.56
C MET A 87 0.93 -6.29 -6.90
N GLN A 88 1.08 -5.56 -8.00
CA GLN A 88 1.52 -6.15 -9.27
C GLN A 88 2.96 -6.65 -9.17
N PHE A 89 3.84 -5.85 -8.57
CA PHE A 89 5.22 -6.23 -8.29
C PHE A 89 5.28 -7.37 -7.27
N LEU A 90 4.52 -7.30 -6.17
CA LEU A 90 4.46 -8.40 -5.19
C LEU A 90 4.06 -9.72 -5.84
N ARG A 91 3.07 -9.73 -6.76
CA ARG A 91 2.65 -10.96 -7.46
C ARG A 91 3.78 -11.54 -8.30
N ARG A 92 4.55 -10.70 -8.98
CA ARG A 92 5.76 -11.11 -9.71
C ARG A 92 6.80 -11.68 -8.75
N TYR A 93 7.06 -11.00 -7.63
CA TYR A 93 8.06 -11.41 -6.64
C TYR A 93 7.72 -12.73 -5.97
N ARG A 94 6.43 -12.99 -5.74
CA ARG A 94 5.94 -14.26 -5.19
C ARG A 94 6.39 -15.47 -6.01
N PHE A 95 6.42 -15.36 -7.34
CA PHE A 95 6.81 -16.46 -8.22
C PHE A 95 8.27 -16.89 -7.97
N TYR A 96 9.16 -15.92 -7.75
CA TYR A 96 10.58 -16.18 -7.52
C TYR A 96 10.92 -16.50 -6.06
N ALA A 97 10.30 -15.79 -5.10
CA ALA A 97 10.56 -15.97 -3.67
C ALA A 97 9.85 -17.20 -3.07
N SER A 98 8.77 -17.69 -3.71
CA SER A 98 7.92 -18.78 -3.21
C SER A 98 7.58 -18.71 -1.71
N PRO A 99 7.12 -17.56 -1.17
CA PRO A 99 6.88 -17.40 0.25
C PRO A 99 5.70 -18.26 0.74
N SER A 100 5.72 -18.60 2.04
CA SER A 100 4.58 -19.25 2.69
C SER A 100 3.32 -18.39 2.64
N LYS A 101 2.14 -19.00 2.83
CA LYS A 101 0.86 -18.28 2.80
C LYS A 101 0.80 -17.14 3.82
N SER A 102 1.38 -17.35 5.01
CA SER A 102 1.43 -16.36 6.09
C SER A 102 2.36 -15.19 5.75
N VAL A 103 3.56 -15.48 5.26
CA VAL A 103 4.52 -14.45 4.79
C VAL A 103 3.90 -13.62 3.67
N TRP A 104 3.26 -14.29 2.70
CA TRP A 104 2.57 -13.61 1.60
C TRP A 104 1.42 -12.72 2.10
N ALA A 105 0.61 -13.21 3.03
CA ALA A 105 -0.47 -12.43 3.62
C ALA A 105 0.05 -11.20 4.36
N PHE A 106 1.14 -11.34 5.09
CA PHE A 106 1.76 -10.25 5.84
C PHE A 106 2.46 -9.23 4.91
N ALA A 107 3.13 -9.68 3.85
CA ALA A 107 3.69 -8.80 2.83
C ALA A 107 2.62 -7.92 2.17
N LYS A 108 1.45 -8.51 1.86
CA LYS A 108 0.31 -7.74 1.34
C LYS A 108 -0.15 -6.68 2.35
N PHE A 109 -0.24 -7.03 3.63
CA PHE A 109 -0.61 -6.10 4.69
C PHE A 109 0.37 -4.92 4.79
N ILE A 110 1.69 -5.17 4.79
CA ILE A 110 2.72 -4.12 4.80
C ILE A 110 2.59 -3.21 3.57
N SER A 111 2.37 -3.79 2.39
CA SER A 111 2.22 -2.99 1.17
C SER A 111 0.95 -2.13 1.16
N GLU A 112 -0.11 -2.54 1.86
CA GLU A 112 -1.31 -1.72 2.04
C GLU A 112 -1.11 -0.63 3.11
N ILE A 113 -0.28 -0.86 4.14
CA ILE A 113 0.12 0.20 5.07
C ILE A 113 0.82 1.33 4.30
N ALA A 114 1.69 1.01 3.36
CA ALA A 114 2.39 2.01 2.54
C ALA A 114 1.43 2.89 1.69
N LEU A 115 0.26 2.37 1.32
CA LEU A 115 -0.77 3.12 0.60
C LEU A 115 -1.56 4.08 1.50
N VAL A 116 -1.67 3.77 2.79
CA VAL A 116 -2.43 4.58 3.77
C VAL A 116 -1.52 5.57 4.50
N CYS A 117 -0.23 5.27 4.62
CA CYS A 117 0.73 6.09 5.33
C CYS A 117 1.35 7.15 4.41
N TYR A 118 1.06 8.42 4.67
CA TYR A 118 1.62 9.55 3.91
C TYR A 118 3.16 9.55 3.88
N ALA A 119 3.80 9.16 5.00
CA ALA A 119 5.25 9.09 5.08
C ALA A 119 5.88 8.04 4.15
N LEU A 120 5.12 7.02 3.73
CA LEU A 120 5.60 5.96 2.83
C LEU A 120 5.13 6.15 1.38
N ALA A 121 4.21 7.10 1.14
CA ALA A 121 3.56 7.28 -0.15
C ALA A 121 4.50 7.77 -1.27
N HIS A 122 5.65 8.32 -0.92
CA HIS A 122 6.64 8.82 -1.87
C HIS A 122 7.51 7.70 -2.48
N PHE A 123 7.50 6.49 -1.90
CA PHE A 123 8.28 5.38 -2.43
C PHE A 123 7.61 4.79 -3.67
N PRO A 124 8.41 4.41 -4.70
CA PRO A 124 7.84 3.82 -5.90
C PRO A 124 7.24 2.42 -5.60
N PRO A 125 6.21 2.00 -6.35
CA PRO A 125 5.49 0.75 -6.06
C PRO A 125 6.34 -0.52 -6.05
N SER A 126 7.41 -0.55 -6.86
CA SER A 126 8.40 -1.64 -6.90
C SER A 126 9.18 -1.76 -5.58
N VAL A 127 9.68 -0.63 -5.07
CA VAL A 127 10.38 -0.53 -3.78
C VAL A 127 9.46 -0.96 -2.63
N VAL A 128 8.22 -0.43 -2.61
CA VAL A 128 7.22 -0.80 -1.60
C VAL A 128 7.01 -2.32 -1.59
N ALA A 129 6.90 -2.95 -2.76
CA ALA A 129 6.72 -4.39 -2.87
C ALA A 129 7.93 -5.19 -2.38
N ALA A 130 9.15 -4.77 -2.73
CA ALA A 130 10.38 -5.45 -2.33
C ALA A 130 10.58 -5.38 -0.80
N VAL A 131 10.43 -4.19 -0.23
CA VAL A 131 10.53 -3.94 1.22
C VAL A 131 9.45 -4.70 1.99
N SER A 132 8.22 -4.71 1.49
CA SER A 132 7.10 -5.42 2.12
C SER A 132 7.36 -6.93 2.18
N LEU A 133 7.89 -7.51 1.10
CA LEU A 133 8.21 -8.94 1.05
C LEU A 133 9.40 -9.26 1.96
N ASN A 134 10.45 -8.42 1.95
CA ASN A 134 11.63 -8.62 2.79
C ASN A 134 11.29 -8.55 4.29
N LEU A 135 10.54 -7.52 4.71
CA LEU A 135 10.09 -7.38 6.09
C LEU A 135 9.20 -8.53 6.53
N ALA A 136 8.31 -8.99 5.66
CA ALA A 136 7.47 -10.13 5.97
C ALA A 136 8.30 -11.43 6.10
N ALA A 137 9.25 -11.65 5.20
CA ALA A 137 10.14 -12.79 5.24
C ALA A 137 10.98 -12.79 6.53
N PHE A 138 11.53 -11.64 6.91
CA PHE A 138 12.27 -11.43 8.16
C PHE A 138 11.41 -11.70 9.41
N ALA A 139 10.19 -11.15 9.48
CA ALA A 139 9.30 -11.33 10.63
C ALA A 139 8.94 -12.79 10.90
N TYR A 140 8.93 -13.64 9.87
CA TYR A 140 8.65 -15.08 10.00
C TYR A 140 9.94 -15.92 10.16
N GLY A 141 11.11 -15.31 10.32
CA GLY A 141 12.39 -16.02 10.48
C GLY A 141 12.86 -16.71 9.20
N CYS A 142 12.36 -16.29 8.03
CA CYS A 142 12.74 -16.84 6.73
C CYS A 142 13.32 -15.73 5.85
N PRO A 143 14.49 -15.15 6.17
CA PRO A 143 15.08 -14.08 5.37
C PRO A 143 15.30 -14.52 3.91
N LEU A 144 15.18 -13.58 2.97
CA LEU A 144 15.40 -13.85 1.55
C LEU A 144 16.90 -14.06 1.31
N GLN A 145 17.35 -15.30 1.23
CA GLN A 145 18.79 -15.62 1.11
C GLN A 145 19.33 -15.58 -0.32
N SER A 146 18.47 -15.35 -1.33
CA SER A 146 18.87 -15.41 -2.74
C SER A 146 19.30 -14.04 -3.28
N PRO A 147 20.62 -13.77 -3.46
CA PRO A 147 21.10 -12.49 -4.01
C PRO A 147 20.59 -12.26 -5.44
N GLU A 148 20.33 -13.32 -6.20
CA GLU A 148 19.73 -13.27 -7.53
C GLU A 148 18.34 -12.62 -7.51
N LEU A 149 17.58 -12.79 -6.43
CA LEU A 149 16.25 -12.20 -6.31
C LEU A 149 16.33 -10.67 -6.16
N PHE A 150 17.31 -10.18 -5.40
CA PHE A 150 17.59 -8.76 -5.27
C PHE A 150 18.05 -8.14 -6.60
N VAL A 151 19.00 -8.77 -7.29
CA VAL A 151 19.57 -8.24 -8.53
C VAL A 151 18.63 -8.41 -9.72
N ASN A 152 18.13 -9.62 -9.97
CA ASN A 152 17.41 -9.95 -11.21
C ASN A 152 15.92 -9.63 -11.14
N VAL A 153 15.32 -9.71 -9.95
CA VAL A 153 13.85 -9.58 -9.77
C VAL A 153 13.49 -8.23 -9.18
N PHE A 154 14.07 -7.87 -8.02
CA PHE A 154 13.82 -6.56 -7.41
C PHE A 154 14.52 -5.43 -8.16
N ARG A 155 15.65 -5.73 -8.82
CA ARG A 155 16.55 -4.74 -9.43
C ARG A 155 17.05 -3.72 -8.40
N MET A 156 17.31 -4.19 -7.19
CA MET A 156 17.74 -3.38 -6.05
C MET A 156 18.72 -4.17 -5.19
N PRO A 157 19.82 -3.56 -4.70
CA PRO A 157 20.72 -4.24 -3.79
C PRO A 157 20.05 -4.47 -2.43
N GLU A 158 20.37 -5.59 -1.79
CA GLU A 158 19.83 -5.99 -0.49
C GLU A 158 19.99 -4.89 0.57
N ALA A 159 21.18 -4.29 0.67
CA ALA A 159 21.46 -3.17 1.57
C ALA A 159 20.52 -1.97 1.38
N ALA A 160 20.08 -1.69 0.13
CA ALA A 160 19.11 -0.61 -0.10
C ALA A 160 17.71 -0.99 0.39
N VAL A 161 17.30 -2.25 0.22
CA VAL A 161 16.02 -2.76 0.72
C VAL A 161 16.00 -2.71 2.25
N GLU A 162 17.07 -3.16 2.91
CA GLU A 162 17.22 -3.10 4.36
C GLU A 162 17.17 -1.65 4.88
N ARG A 163 17.90 -0.74 4.23
CA ARG A 163 17.90 0.68 4.60
C ARG A 163 16.50 1.31 4.51
N ILE A 164 15.75 1.03 3.44
CA ILE A 164 14.38 1.55 3.27
C ILE A 164 13.41 0.87 4.23
N SER A 165 13.65 -0.41 4.58
CA SER A 165 12.85 -1.16 5.54
C SER A 165 12.76 -0.44 6.88
N ARG A 166 13.81 0.28 7.30
CA ARG A 166 13.81 1.12 8.51
C ARG A 166 12.62 2.09 8.57
N SER A 167 12.31 2.78 7.47
CA SER A 167 11.20 3.73 7.41
C SER A 167 9.84 3.03 7.53
N PHE A 168 9.76 1.76 7.15
CA PHE A 168 8.52 0.98 7.19
C PHE A 168 8.28 0.35 8.56
N VAL A 169 9.32 -0.14 9.26
CA VAL A 169 9.19 -0.90 10.52
C VAL A 169 8.37 -0.13 11.55
N ASP A 170 8.67 1.14 11.78
CA ASP A 170 7.98 1.96 12.79
C ASP A 170 6.49 2.10 12.49
N HIS A 171 6.15 2.33 11.23
CA HIS A 171 4.76 2.40 10.79
C HIS A 171 4.08 1.03 10.87
N VAL A 172 4.75 -0.06 10.50
CA VAL A 172 4.20 -1.41 10.62
C VAL A 172 3.86 -1.73 12.07
N ILE A 173 4.76 -1.45 13.01
CA ILE A 173 4.52 -1.65 14.44
C ILE A 173 3.34 -0.81 14.92
N GLN A 174 3.26 0.46 14.51
CA GLN A 174 2.15 1.34 14.86
C GLN A 174 0.79 0.81 14.35
N PHE A 175 0.73 0.28 13.13
CA PHE A 175 -0.50 -0.29 12.57
C PHE A 175 -0.89 -1.65 13.18
N LEU A 176 0.09 -2.38 13.71
CA LEU A 176 -0.14 -3.62 14.45
C LEU A 176 -0.65 -3.37 15.88
N ASP A 177 -0.39 -2.20 16.45
CA ASP A 177 -0.84 -1.84 17.80
C ASP A 177 -2.38 -1.88 17.90
N PRO A 178 -2.96 -2.69 18.82
CA PRO A 178 -4.41 -2.76 19.03
C PRO A 178 -5.06 -1.40 19.31
N ILE A 179 -4.34 -0.45 19.91
CA ILE A 179 -4.82 0.86 20.36
C ILE A 179 -4.85 1.88 19.19
N ALA A 180 -4.19 1.60 18.07
CA ALA A 180 -4.11 2.52 16.95
C ALA A 180 -5.48 2.78 16.29
N LYS A 181 -5.72 4.06 15.90
CA LYS A 181 -6.99 4.54 15.32
C LYS A 181 -7.39 3.87 14.00
N LEU A 182 -6.45 3.31 13.24
CA LEU A 182 -6.67 2.74 11.90
C LEU A 182 -6.79 1.20 11.93
N GLY A 183 -7.79 0.68 12.65
CA GLY A 183 -7.98 -0.76 12.83
C GLY A 183 -8.60 -1.52 11.64
N ALA A 184 -9.12 -0.83 10.62
CA ALA A 184 -9.82 -1.46 9.49
C ALA A 184 -8.91 -2.41 8.69
N LEU A 185 -7.64 -2.04 8.50
CA LEU A 185 -6.68 -2.88 7.79
C LEU A 185 -6.36 -4.16 8.59
N ARG A 186 -6.22 -4.03 9.91
CA ARG A 186 -6.00 -5.16 10.81
C ARG A 186 -7.19 -6.13 10.76
N GLU A 187 -8.42 -5.62 10.78
CA GLU A 187 -9.61 -6.47 10.69
C GLU A 187 -9.71 -7.19 9.34
N LYS A 188 -9.36 -6.51 8.22
CA LYS A 188 -9.29 -7.13 6.89
C LYS A 188 -8.35 -8.34 6.86
N TYR A 189 -7.21 -8.24 7.54
CA TYR A 189 -6.17 -9.28 7.52
C TYR A 189 -6.24 -10.27 8.69
N ARG A 190 -7.16 -10.08 9.64
CA ARG A 190 -7.32 -10.90 10.86
C ARG A 190 -7.41 -12.41 10.63
N ARG A 191 -7.99 -12.83 9.50
CA ARG A 191 -8.14 -14.26 9.12
C ARG A 191 -7.00 -14.80 8.27
N HIS A 192 -6.08 -13.94 7.81
CA HIS A 192 -5.05 -14.29 6.84
C HIS A 192 -3.70 -14.56 7.49
N PHE A 193 -3.39 -13.88 8.60
CA PHE A 193 -2.23 -14.15 9.43
C PHE A 193 -2.52 -13.78 10.89
N VAL A 194 -1.76 -14.38 11.79
CA VAL A 194 -1.68 -13.99 13.21
C VAL A 194 -0.22 -13.68 13.49
N ILE A 195 0.05 -12.51 14.07
CA ILE A 195 1.41 -12.15 14.49
C ILE A 195 1.57 -12.51 15.95
N THR A 196 2.61 -13.28 16.26
CA THR A 196 2.95 -13.60 17.64
C THR A 196 3.80 -12.49 18.27
N ASN A 197 3.85 -12.45 19.60
CA ASN A 197 4.70 -11.48 20.31
C ASN A 197 6.19 -11.63 19.94
N GLU A 198 6.62 -12.85 19.59
CA GLU A 198 7.97 -13.12 19.10
C GLU A 198 8.23 -12.42 17.76
N GLN A 199 7.30 -12.48 16.83
CA GLN A 199 7.43 -11.81 15.53
C GLN A 199 7.43 -10.29 15.67
N LEU A 200 6.66 -9.74 16.63
CA LEU A 200 6.73 -8.32 16.98
C LEU A 200 8.07 -7.94 17.59
N ALA A 201 8.64 -8.79 18.45
CA ALA A 201 9.96 -8.57 19.03
C ALA A 201 11.04 -8.59 17.95
N LEU A 202 11.01 -9.57 17.04
CA LEU A 202 11.93 -9.65 15.89
C LEU A 202 11.86 -8.39 15.02
N LEU A 203 10.67 -7.87 14.73
CA LEU A 203 10.52 -6.63 13.97
C LEU A 203 11.11 -5.41 14.70
N ARG A 204 10.98 -5.34 16.03
CA ARG A 204 11.58 -4.28 16.86
C ARG A 204 13.10 -4.38 16.87
N ASP A 205 13.62 -5.58 17.10
CA ASP A 205 15.06 -5.85 17.10
C ASP A 205 15.69 -5.53 15.74
N PHE A 206 15.00 -5.85 14.65
CA PHE A 206 15.41 -5.47 13.30
C PHE A 206 15.43 -3.97 13.10
N GLY A 207 14.38 -3.27 13.53
CA GLY A 207 14.33 -1.81 13.49
C GLY A 207 15.50 -1.17 14.26
N ASP A 208 15.82 -1.69 15.45
CA ASP A 208 16.92 -1.19 16.27
C ASP A 208 18.30 -1.54 15.68
N HIS A 209 18.45 -2.70 15.05
CA HIS A 209 19.65 -3.06 14.30
C HIS A 209 19.89 -2.09 13.14
N LEU A 210 18.85 -1.81 12.35
CA LEU A 210 18.92 -0.87 11.22
C LEU A 210 19.14 0.58 11.65
N ARG A 211 18.78 0.96 12.88
CA ARG A 211 19.07 2.29 13.44
C ARG A 211 20.53 2.46 13.83
N LYS A 212 21.17 1.40 14.29
CA LYS A 212 22.59 1.39 14.69
C LYS A 212 23.53 1.40 13.47
N GLN A 213 23.09 0.86 12.34
CA GLN A 213 23.83 0.97 11.08
C GLN A 213 23.65 2.38 10.49
N ASN A 214 24.72 3.17 10.58
CA ASN A 214 24.75 4.58 10.22
C ASN A 214 24.88 4.76 8.69
N TYR A 215 23.87 4.33 7.92
CA TYR A 215 23.85 4.60 6.48
C TYR A 215 23.45 6.06 6.25
N GLY A 216 24.37 6.81 5.63
CA GLY A 216 24.12 8.18 5.20
C GLY A 216 22.86 8.31 4.32
N LEU A 217 22.30 9.51 4.37
CA LEU A 217 21.15 9.95 3.60
C LEU A 217 21.38 9.75 2.09
N LEU A 218 20.32 9.25 1.41
CA LEU A 218 19.90 9.56 0.03
C LEU A 218 20.03 8.51 -1.10
N ASP A 219 19.24 8.85 -2.12
CA ASP A 219 18.87 8.31 -3.43
C ASP A 219 18.14 6.97 -3.46
N VAL A 220 16.80 7.08 -3.48
CA VAL A 220 15.91 6.05 -4.01
C VAL A 220 16.28 5.89 -5.50
N PRO A 221 16.68 4.69 -5.97
CA PRO A 221 16.94 4.49 -7.39
C PRO A 221 15.67 4.81 -8.20
N PRO A 222 15.81 5.39 -9.41
CA PRO A 222 14.69 5.80 -10.25
C PRO A 222 13.74 4.65 -10.60
#